data_AF-A0A6G8DCE5-F1
#
_entry.id   AF-A0A6G8DCE5-F1
#
_cell.length_a   1.000
_cell.length_b   1.000
_cell.length_c   1.000
_cell.angle_alpha   90.00
_cell.angle_beta   90.00
_cell.angle_gamma   90.00
#
_symmetry.space_group_name_H-M   'P 1'
#
loop_
_entity.id
_entity.type
_entity.pdbx_description
1 polymer ?
#
loop_
_entity_poly.entity_id
_entity_poly.type
_entity_poly.pdbx_seq_one_letter_code
_entity_poly.pdbx_strand_id
1 'polypeptide(L)'
;MSTFWVIEAKVEHREDSSMPSDGCDISYGRSVVPAETKDEALELFKAALAEQKIYITEIYSITDYRKGDWSDDIFDLEQTYEKASIGPEISLGTFISQEAMDHLHKDWKLCQKEQ
;
A
#
# COMPACT_ATOMS: atom_id res chain seq x y z
N MET A 1 -8.58 -14.61 15.93
CA MET A 1 -7.99 -13.25 15.94
C MET A 1 -7.49 -13.01 14.54
N SER A 2 -7.92 -11.92 13.91
CA SER A 2 -7.47 -11.59 12.55
C SER A 2 -5.98 -11.30 12.52
N THR A 3 -5.30 -11.77 11.48
CA THR A 3 -3.92 -11.40 11.16
C THR A 3 -3.95 -10.11 10.36
N PHE A 4 -2.94 -9.25 10.52
CA PHE A 4 -2.82 -8.03 9.74
C PHE A 4 -1.88 -8.30 8.57
N TRP A 5 -2.43 -8.34 7.36
CA TRP A 5 -1.67 -8.61 6.15
C TRP A 5 -1.29 -7.30 5.47
N VAL A 6 0.02 -7.13 5.26
CA VAL A 6 0.58 -6.04 4.46
C VAL A 6 0.62 -6.48 3.01
N ILE A 7 -0.10 -5.79 2.15
CA ILE A 7 -0.13 -6.03 0.71
C ILE A 7 0.59 -4.88 0.03
N GLU A 8 1.66 -5.21 -0.69
CA GLU A 8 2.41 -4.27 -1.52
C GLU A 8 1.95 -4.42 -2.96
N ALA A 9 1.41 -3.35 -3.54
CA ALA A 9 0.84 -3.41 -4.87
C ALA A 9 1.13 -2.14 -5.68
N LYS A 10 1.23 -2.35 -6.99
CA LYS A 10 1.13 -1.31 -8.00
C LYS A 10 -0.31 -1.23 -8.47
N VAL A 11 -0.83 -0.02 -8.50
CA VAL A 11 -2.20 0.25 -8.88
C VAL A 11 -2.26 1.33 -9.96
N GLU A 12 -3.27 1.24 -10.80
CA GLU A 12 -3.57 2.21 -11.84
C GLU A 12 -4.90 2.92 -11.52
N HIS A 13 -4.87 4.25 -11.62
CA HIS A 13 -6.03 5.11 -11.49
C HIS A 13 -6.58 5.40 -12.88
N ARG A 14 -7.87 5.13 -13.10
CA ARG A 14 -8.53 5.58 -14.34
C ARG A 14 -9.01 7.02 -14.22
N GLU A 15 -9.27 7.67 -15.35
CA GLU A 15 -9.80 9.04 -15.44
C GLU A 15 -11.11 9.25 -14.64
N ASP A 16 -11.82 8.17 -14.28
CA ASP A 16 -13.04 8.18 -13.49
C ASP A 16 -12.87 7.81 -12.01
N SER A 17 -11.63 7.69 -11.52
CA SER A 17 -11.31 7.43 -10.11
C SER A 17 -11.59 8.67 -9.25
N SER A 18 -12.03 8.43 -8.01
CA SER A 18 -12.33 9.48 -7.02
C SER A 18 -11.09 10.07 -6.34
N MET A 19 -9.89 9.53 -6.61
CA MET A 19 -8.65 10.09 -6.05
C MET A 19 -8.20 11.33 -6.82
N PRO A 20 -7.69 12.36 -6.14
CA PRO A 20 -7.05 13.49 -6.80
C PRO A 20 -5.86 12.96 -7.64
N SER A 21 -5.97 13.11 -8.96
CA SER A 21 -4.89 12.77 -9.87
C SER A 21 -3.90 13.93 -9.88
N ASP A 22 -2.67 13.66 -9.45
CA ASP A 22 -1.53 14.55 -9.66
C ASP A 22 -1.00 14.47 -11.12
N GLY A 23 -1.76 13.84 -12.03
CA GLY A 23 -1.34 13.57 -13.41
C GLY A 23 -0.56 12.27 -13.60
N CYS A 24 -0.39 11.47 -12.53
CA CYS A 24 0.18 10.13 -12.58
C CYS A 24 -0.93 9.07 -12.56
N ASP A 25 -1.02 8.28 -13.62
CA ASP A 25 -1.97 7.16 -13.71
C ASP A 25 -1.56 5.97 -12.85
N ILE A 26 -0.32 5.95 -12.36
CA ILE A 26 0.28 4.83 -11.64
C ILE A 26 0.70 5.25 -10.23
N SER A 27 0.26 4.46 -9.25
CA SER A 27 0.65 4.59 -7.86
C SER A 27 1.17 3.26 -7.29
N TYR A 28 2.02 3.37 -6.28
CA TYR A 28 2.52 2.25 -5.49
C TYR A 28 2.07 2.45 -4.07
N GLY A 29 1.63 1.38 -3.41
CA GLY A 29 1.20 1.51 -2.03
C GLY A 29 1.35 0.22 -1.26
N ARG A 30 1.39 0.39 0.05
CA ARG A 30 1.25 -0.69 1.02
C ARG A 30 -0.09 -0.50 1.72
N SER A 31 -0.85 -1.58 1.85
CA SER A 31 -2.12 -1.56 2.59
C SER A 31 -2.12 -2.64 3.65
N VAL A 32 -2.75 -2.34 4.80
CA VAL A 32 -2.88 -3.29 5.90
C VAL A 32 -4.32 -3.80 5.93
N VAL A 33 -4.49 -5.11 5.74
CA VAL A 33 -5.80 -5.74 5.66
C VAL A 33 -5.96 -6.75 6.79
N PRO A 34 -6.90 -6.53 7.72
CA PRO A 34 -7.21 -7.51 8.76
C PRO A 34 -8.00 -8.68 8.17
N ALA A 35 -7.42 -9.89 8.20
CA ALA A 35 -8.08 -11.11 7.72
C ALA A 35 -7.54 -12.37 8.42
N GLU A 36 -8.30 -13.46 8.41
CA GLU A 36 -7.83 -14.72 8.99
C GLU A 36 -6.80 -15.40 8.08
N THR A 37 -6.97 -15.25 6.76
CA THR A 37 -6.10 -15.85 5.76
C THR A 37 -5.55 -14.84 4.77
N LYS A 38 -4.44 -15.20 4.11
CA LYS A 38 -3.82 -14.39 3.05
C LYS A 38 -4.76 -14.21 1.84
N ASP A 39 -5.48 -15.25 1.46
CA ASP A 39 -6.40 -15.20 0.31
C ASP A 39 -7.60 -14.29 0.62
N GLU A 40 -8.14 -14.38 1.83
CA GLU A 40 -9.19 -13.47 2.31
C GLU A 40 -8.71 -12.00 2.32
N ALA A 41 -7.51 -11.73 2.82
CA ALA A 41 -6.93 -10.39 2.80
C ALA A 41 -6.83 -9.82 1.37
N LEU A 42 -6.43 -10.66 0.42
CA LEU A 42 -6.32 -10.26 -0.97
C LEU A 42 -7.68 -9.95 -1.60
N GLU A 43 -8.69 -10.77 -1.33
CA GLU A 43 -10.04 -10.52 -1.85
C GLU A 43 -10.67 -9.26 -1.27
N LEU A 44 -10.49 -9.02 0.04
CA LEU A 44 -10.88 -7.79 0.71
C LEU A 44 -10.18 -6.56 0.12
N PHE A 45 -8.88 -6.67 -0.13
CA PHE A 45 -8.10 -5.60 -0.76
C PHE A 45 -8.59 -5.25 -2.17
N LYS A 46 -8.80 -6.27 -3.01
CA LYS A 46 -9.35 -6.08 -4.37
C LYS A 46 -10.72 -5.43 -4.34
N ALA A 47 -11.59 -5.86 -3.43
CA ALA A 47 -12.93 -5.29 -3.29
C ALA A 47 -12.86 -3.79 -2.93
N ALA A 48 -12.05 -3.43 -1.94
CA ALA A 48 -11.88 -2.05 -1.51
C ALA A 48 -11.31 -1.13 -2.63
N LEU A 49 -10.35 -1.64 -3.42
CA LEU A 49 -9.82 -0.89 -4.56
C LEU A 49 -10.84 -0.76 -5.69
N ALA A 50 -11.62 -1.81 -5.97
CA ALA A 50 -12.66 -1.78 -7.00
C ALA A 50 -13.76 -0.75 -6.68
N GLU A 51 -14.13 -0.60 -5.42
CA GLU A 51 -15.08 0.45 -4.98
C GLU A 51 -14.55 1.87 -5.27
N GLN A 52 -13.24 2.05 -5.23
CA GLN A 52 -12.58 3.32 -5.58
C GLN A 52 -12.20 3.44 -7.06
N LYS A 53 -12.56 2.44 -7.87
CA LYS A 53 -12.19 2.32 -9.30
C LYS A 53 -10.68 2.34 -9.53
N ILE A 54 -9.94 1.77 -8.59
CA ILE A 54 -8.50 1.58 -8.65
C ILE A 54 -8.24 0.14 -9.09
N TYR A 55 -7.36 -0.05 -10.07
CA TYR A 55 -7.07 -1.36 -10.62
C TYR A 55 -5.69 -1.84 -10.20
N ILE A 56 -5.61 -3.04 -9.63
CA ILE A 56 -4.32 -3.67 -9.33
C ILE A 56 -3.66 -4.09 -10.65
N THR A 57 -2.47 -3.57 -10.90
CA THR A 57 -1.66 -3.98 -12.05
C THR A 57 -0.65 -5.04 -11.66
N GLU A 58 -0.11 -4.97 -10.44
CA GLU A 58 0.88 -5.92 -9.93
C GLU A 58 0.81 -6.02 -8.40
N ILE A 59 1.01 -7.23 -7.87
CA ILE A 59 1.17 -7.47 -6.43
C ILE A 59 2.60 -7.95 -6.20
N TYR A 60 3.37 -7.18 -5.43
CA TYR A 60 4.76 -7.49 -5.13
C TYR A 60 4.89 -8.47 -3.98
N SER A 61 4.13 -8.23 -2.91
CA SER A 61 4.25 -9.01 -1.68
C SER A 61 2.93 -9.02 -0.91
N ILE A 62 2.73 -10.10 -0.15
CA ILE A 62 1.66 -10.19 0.85
C ILE A 62 2.27 -10.86 2.07
N THR A 63 2.45 -10.10 3.14
CA THR A 63 3.26 -10.46 4.30
C THR A 63 2.50 -10.19 5.59
N ASP A 64 2.65 -11.04 6.59
CA ASP A 64 2.14 -10.77 7.95
C ASP A 64 2.90 -9.57 8.54
N TYR A 65 2.16 -8.54 8.98
CA TYR A 65 2.73 -7.33 9.58
C TYR A 65 3.74 -7.65 10.69
N ARG A 66 3.51 -8.69 11.50
CA ARG A 66 4.43 -9.03 12.60
C ARG A 66 5.71 -9.73 12.16
N LYS A 67 5.77 -10.18 10.91
CA LYS A 67 6.91 -10.93 10.35
C LYS A 67 7.75 -10.13 9.38
N GLY A 68 7.25 -9.00 8.88
CA GLY A 68 8.01 -8.11 8.01
C GLY A 68 8.93 -7.18 8.80
N ASP A 69 9.95 -6.69 8.09
CA ASP A 69 10.81 -5.60 8.56
C ASP A 69 10.32 -4.30 7.90
N TRP A 70 9.87 -3.35 8.73
CA TRP A 70 9.29 -2.08 8.30
C TRP A 70 10.12 -0.88 8.77
N SER A 71 11.37 -1.11 9.17
CA SER A 71 12.24 -0.06 9.70
C SER A 71 12.53 1.05 8.68
N ASP A 72 12.47 0.74 7.37
CA ASP A 72 12.62 1.67 6.25
C ASP A 72 11.27 2.08 5.61
N ASP A 73 10.15 1.98 6.34
CA ASP A 73 8.85 2.27 5.76
C ASP A 73 8.60 3.76 5.52
N ILE A 74 8.36 4.09 4.24
CA ILE A 74 8.02 5.45 3.77
C ILE A 74 6.51 5.63 3.51
N PHE A 75 5.71 4.61 3.83
CA PHE A 75 4.27 4.53 3.52
C PHE A 75 3.38 4.73 4.76
N ASP A 76 3.95 5.13 5.89
CA ASP A 76 3.28 5.27 7.19
C ASP A 76 2.51 3.99 7.59
N LEU A 77 3.14 2.83 7.39
CA LEU A 77 2.56 1.52 7.66
C LEU A 77 2.14 1.35 9.12
N GLU A 78 2.89 1.94 10.06
CA GLU A 78 2.55 1.95 11.49
C GLU A 78 1.20 2.64 11.73
N GLN A 79 1.00 3.83 11.16
CA GLN A 79 -0.27 4.55 11.28
C GLN A 79 -1.43 3.80 10.59
N THR A 80 -1.14 3.14 9.47
CA THR A 80 -2.13 2.31 8.76
C THR A 80 -2.53 1.08 9.59
N TYR A 81 -1.56 0.44 10.24
CA TYR A 81 -1.79 -0.67 11.17
C TYR A 81 -2.59 -0.23 12.39
N GLU A 82 -2.26 0.91 13.00
CA GLU A 82 -3.02 1.47 14.11
C GLU A 82 -4.49 1.70 13.72
N LYS A 83 -4.75 2.34 12.57
CA LYS A 83 -6.12 2.54 12.07
C LYS A 83 -6.86 1.22 11.84
N ALA A 84 -6.21 0.23 11.20
CA ALA A 84 -6.77 -1.10 10.98
C ALA A 84 -7.04 -1.86 12.29
N SER A 85 -6.32 -1.54 13.37
CA SER A 85 -6.47 -2.20 14.67
C SER A 85 -7.61 -1.63 15.53
N ILE A 86 -8.05 -0.40 15.24
CA ILE A 86 -9.09 0.32 16.00
C ILE A 86 -10.50 0.05 15.45
N GLY A 87 -10.63 -0.33 14.18
CA GLY A 87 -11.92 -0.58 13.53
C GLY A 87 -11.96 -1.88 12.71
N PRO A 88 -13.15 -2.43 12.43
CA PRO A 88 -13.33 -3.62 11.58
C PRO A 88 -13.19 -3.31 10.08
N GLU A 89 -12.98 -2.05 9.70
CA GLU A 89 -12.93 -1.60 8.32
C GLU A 89 -11.49 -1.63 7.76
N ILE A 90 -11.37 -1.95 6.47
CA ILE A 90 -10.10 -2.00 5.75
C ILE A 90 -9.48 -0.60 5.75
N SER A 91 -8.27 -0.48 6.29
CA SER A 91 -7.47 0.74 6.14
C SER A 91 -6.59 0.58 4.91
N LEU A 92 -7.08 1.11 3.79
CA LEU A 92 -6.24 1.34 2.61
C LEU A 92 -5.11 2.28 3.04
N GLY A 93 -3.87 1.81 2.89
CA GLY A 93 -2.71 2.55 3.34
C GLY A 93 -2.34 3.66 2.35
N THR A 94 -1.17 4.25 2.58
CA THR A 94 -0.68 5.35 1.74
C THR A 94 -0.28 4.82 0.37
N PHE A 95 -0.82 5.45 -0.68
CA PHE A 95 -0.37 5.29 -2.05
C PHE A 95 0.44 6.52 -2.45
N ILE A 96 1.65 6.31 -2.96
CA ILE A 96 2.49 7.36 -3.51
C ILE A 96 2.59 7.20 -5.03
N SER A 97 2.61 8.32 -5.74
CA SER A 97 2.75 8.32 -7.19
C SER A 97 4.13 7.80 -7.63
N GLN A 98 4.22 7.32 -8.88
CA GLN A 98 5.52 6.96 -9.47
C GLN A 98 6.54 8.09 -9.37
N GLU A 99 6.12 9.34 -9.57
CA GLU A 99 7.01 10.50 -9.51
C GLU A 99 7.56 10.73 -8.09
N ALA A 100 6.72 10.58 -7.06
CA ALA A 100 7.15 10.63 -5.67
C ALA A 100 8.12 9.47 -5.34
N MET A 101 7.84 8.27 -5.84
CA MET A 101 8.73 7.12 -5.69
C MET A 101 10.09 7.35 -6.37
N ASP A 102 10.11 7.95 -7.56
CA ASP A 102 11.34 8.25 -8.30
C ASP A 102 12.17 9.34 -7.62
N HIS A 103 11.55 10.34 -7.00
CA HIS A 103 12.22 11.33 -6.18
C HIS A 103 12.81 10.72 -4.90
N LEU A 104 12.03 9.90 -4.18
CA LEU A 104 12.51 9.22 -2.97
C LEU A 104 13.64 8.23 -3.28
N HIS A 105 13.59 7.53 -4.42
CA HIS A 105 14.69 6.68 -4.88
C HIS A 105 15.93 7.46 -5.36
N LYS A 106 15.78 8.68 -5.90
CA LYS A 106 16.93 9.55 -6.21
C LYS A 106 17.65 9.97 -4.93
N ASP A 107 16.91 10.33 -3.90
CA ASP A 107 17.48 10.71 -2.59
C ASP A 107 18.06 9.48 -1.86
N TRP A 108 17.46 8.30 -1.98
CA TRP A 108 18.02 7.04 -1.47
C TRP A 108 19.37 6.68 -2.11
N LYS A 109 19.51 6.87 -3.43
CA LYS A 109 20.79 6.66 -4.14
C LYS A 109 21.86 7.69 -3.78
N LEU A 110 21.46 8.87 -3.29
CA LEU A 110 22.39 9.86 -2.75
C LEU A 110 22.89 9.45 -1.36
N CYS A 111 22.01 8.91 -0.49
CA CYS A 111 22.42 8.38 0.81
C CYS A 111 23.32 7.14 0.76
N GLN A 112 23.26 6.33 -0.31
CA GLN A 112 24.15 5.15 -0.46
C GLN A 112 25.51 5.45 -1.13
N LYS A 113 25.77 6.70 -1.55
CA LYS A 113 27.08 7.09 -2.09
C LYS A 113 28.02 7.74 -1.07
N GLU A 114 27.59 7.85 0.20
CA GLU A 114 28.40 8.41 1.29
C GLU A 114 28.68 7.39 2.41
N GLN A 115 28.94 6.12 2.06
CA GLN A 115 29.59 5.15 2.97
C GLN A 115 30.90 4.63 2.38
#